data_AF-A0A522SKB5-F1
#
_entry.id   AF-A0A522SKB5-F1
#
_cell.length_a   1.000
_cell.length_b   1.000
_cell.length_c   1.000
_cell.angle_alpha   90.00
_cell.angle_beta   90.00
_cell.angle_gamma   90.00
#
_symmetry.space_group_name_H-M   'P 1'
#
loop_
_entity.id
_entity.type
_entity.pdbx_description
1 polymer ?
#
loop_
_entity_poly.entity_id
_entity_poly.type
_entity_poly.pdbx_seq_one_letter_code
_entity_poly.pdbx_strand_id
1 'polypeptide(L)'
;MKPKNTVLNRNFSINAGGKLLSFGKPLVMGVLNLTPDSFYSGSRVPAEKDYLTKAGQMLSDGASILDIGGQSTRPKAALLSPREENDRVLPAIDNIVKYFPEAVISIDTFYSEVAGAAIAHGAAIVNDVSAGNMDENMIPAVADLKVPYIAMHMQGTPANMQDNPHYEDVVKEVLDFFVKKIAECRLAGIRDIIADPGFGFGKTLSHNYTLLKHFPVFDMLEVPLMAGVSRKSMIWKLLKIKPEEALNGTTALHILALQQGAGILRVHDVKQAMEAIQIWEYYHQQN
;
A
#
# COMPACT_ATOMS: atom_id res chain seq x y z
N MET A 1 5.27 32.95 -14.98
CA MET A 1 5.21 31.72 -15.78
C MET A 1 4.32 30.74 -15.04
N LYS A 2 3.14 30.40 -15.59
CA LYS A 2 2.34 29.29 -15.05
C LYS A 2 3.20 28.02 -15.14
N PRO A 3 3.38 27.22 -14.08
CA PRO A 3 3.85 25.85 -14.29
C PRO A 3 2.85 25.23 -15.25
N LYS A 4 3.31 24.86 -16.45
CA LYS A 4 2.52 24.01 -17.32
C LYS A 4 2.30 22.74 -16.52
N ASN A 5 1.04 22.42 -16.21
CA ASN A 5 0.62 21.08 -15.87
C ASN A 5 1.05 20.17 -17.03
N THR A 6 2.27 19.66 -16.96
CA THR A 6 2.84 18.65 -17.85
C THR A 6 3.19 17.39 -17.07
N VAL A 7 2.38 17.07 -16.06
CA VAL A 7 2.21 15.67 -15.65
C VAL A 7 1.07 15.16 -16.51
N LEU A 8 1.37 14.24 -17.42
CA LEU A 8 0.38 13.63 -18.30
C LEU A 8 -0.81 13.20 -17.44
N ASN A 9 -1.97 13.81 -17.68
CA ASN A 9 -3.23 13.52 -17.00
C ASN A 9 -3.72 12.13 -17.47
N ARG A 10 -2.98 11.08 -17.08
CA ARG A 10 -3.26 9.70 -17.44
C ARG A 10 -4.25 9.20 -16.43
N ASN A 11 -5.52 9.22 -16.82
CA ASN A 11 -6.56 8.52 -16.10
C ASN A 11 -6.33 7.02 -16.25
N PHE A 12 -5.45 6.47 -15.43
CA PHE A 12 -5.34 5.03 -15.27
C PHE A 12 -6.64 4.49 -14.69
N SER A 13 -6.94 3.25 -14.99
CA SER A 13 -7.92 2.47 -14.27
C SER A 13 -7.42 1.04 -14.13
N ILE A 14 -7.83 0.39 -13.05
CA ILE A 14 -7.55 -1.03 -12.80
C ILE A 14 -8.85 -1.78 -12.56
N ASN A 15 -8.89 -3.06 -12.91
CA ASN A 15 -10.02 -3.93 -12.68
C ASN A 15 -9.80 -4.80 -11.43
N ALA A 16 -10.39 -4.40 -10.31
CA ALA A 16 -10.33 -5.16 -9.06
C ALA A 16 -11.61 -5.99 -8.91
N GLY A 17 -11.56 -7.27 -9.31
CA GLY A 17 -12.67 -8.21 -9.13
C GLY A 17 -13.96 -7.81 -9.86
N GLY A 18 -13.84 -7.17 -11.03
CA GLY A 18 -14.97 -6.64 -11.81
C GLY A 18 -15.33 -5.18 -11.51
N LYS A 19 -14.75 -4.58 -10.46
CA LYS A 19 -14.92 -3.16 -10.13
C LYS A 19 -13.78 -2.34 -10.74
N LEU A 20 -14.14 -1.33 -11.52
CA LEU A 20 -13.17 -0.42 -12.14
C LEU A 20 -12.79 0.69 -11.14
N LEU A 21 -11.55 0.70 -10.68
CA LEU A 21 -11.01 1.78 -9.87
C LEU A 21 -10.30 2.79 -10.77
N SER A 22 -10.79 4.02 -10.81
CA SER A 22 -10.25 5.10 -11.63
C SER A 22 -9.33 6.02 -10.82
N PHE A 23 -8.18 6.35 -11.39
CA PHE A 23 -7.19 7.26 -10.81
C PHE A 23 -7.41 8.72 -11.22
N GLY A 24 -8.61 9.07 -11.72
CA GLY A 24 -8.99 10.47 -11.96
C GLY A 24 -9.04 11.32 -10.68
N LYS A 25 -9.05 10.66 -9.52
CA LYS A 25 -8.78 11.24 -8.21
C LYS A 25 -7.89 10.29 -7.40
N PRO A 26 -7.14 10.79 -6.41
CA PRO A 26 -6.38 9.93 -5.50
C PRO A 26 -7.30 8.96 -4.75
N LEU A 27 -6.86 7.72 -4.62
CA LEU A 27 -7.56 6.67 -3.86
C LEU A 27 -6.96 6.53 -2.46
N VAL A 28 -7.79 6.11 -1.50
CA VAL A 28 -7.32 5.74 -0.16
C VAL A 28 -7.41 4.24 0.03
N MET A 29 -6.28 3.65 0.41
CA MET A 29 -6.16 2.26 0.82
C MET A 29 -5.98 2.19 2.35
N GLY A 30 -7.00 1.68 3.05
CA GLY A 30 -7.00 1.56 4.51
C GLY A 30 -6.31 0.28 4.98
N VAL A 31 -5.32 0.39 5.86
CA VAL A 31 -4.53 -0.74 6.38
C VAL A 31 -5.26 -1.44 7.53
N LEU A 32 -5.68 -2.69 7.28
CA LEU A 32 -6.37 -3.55 8.24
C LEU A 32 -5.49 -4.75 8.63
N ASN A 33 -4.58 -4.52 9.57
CA ASN A 33 -3.73 -5.59 10.11
C ASN A 33 -4.51 -6.48 11.08
N LEU A 34 -4.36 -7.80 10.94
CA LEU A 34 -5.00 -8.82 11.76
C LEU A 34 -4.04 -9.41 12.82
N THR A 35 -3.11 -8.62 13.34
CA THR A 35 -2.08 -9.10 14.29
C THR A 35 -2.63 -9.32 15.71
N PRO A 36 -2.12 -10.28 16.51
CA PRO A 36 -2.55 -10.51 17.90
C PRO A 36 -2.52 -9.24 18.76
N ASP A 37 -1.50 -8.39 18.55
CA ASP A 37 -1.29 -7.14 19.28
C ASP A 37 -2.33 -6.05 18.97
N SER A 38 -3.02 -6.12 17.84
CA SER A 38 -4.17 -5.23 17.54
C SER A 38 -5.44 -5.64 18.29
N PHE A 39 -5.49 -6.83 18.90
CA PHE A 39 -6.66 -7.35 19.62
C PHE A 39 -6.57 -7.19 21.14
N TYR A 40 -5.48 -6.59 21.66
CA TYR A 40 -5.26 -6.36 23.09
C TYR A 40 -5.24 -4.86 23.44
N SER A 41 -6.39 -4.19 23.31
CA SER A 41 -6.62 -2.93 24.04
C SER A 41 -8.08 -2.78 24.47
N GLY A 42 -8.41 -3.34 25.64
CA GLY A 42 -9.43 -2.80 26.55
C GLY A 42 -10.92 -2.86 26.17
N SER A 43 -11.31 -3.34 24.99
CA SER A 43 -12.72 -3.44 24.60
C SER A 43 -13.28 -4.84 24.89
N ARG A 44 -14.48 -4.90 25.48
CA ARG A 44 -15.24 -6.15 25.75
C ARG A 44 -15.82 -6.77 24.46
N VAL A 45 -15.15 -6.59 23.34
CA VAL A 45 -15.60 -6.99 22.02
C VAL A 45 -14.81 -8.23 21.62
N PRO A 46 -15.47 -9.37 21.31
CA PRO A 46 -14.79 -10.55 20.77
C PRO A 46 -13.92 -10.16 19.56
N ALA A 47 -12.73 -10.76 19.42
CA ALA A 47 -11.75 -10.42 18.38
C ALA A 47 -12.33 -10.39 16.95
N GLU A 48 -13.37 -11.19 16.67
CA GLU A 48 -14.10 -11.21 15.39
C GLU A 48 -14.87 -9.93 15.08
N LYS A 49 -15.33 -9.20 16.10
CA LYS A 49 -16.13 -7.97 15.92
C LYS A 49 -15.28 -6.72 15.70
N ASP A 50 -13.99 -6.76 16.02
CA ASP A 50 -13.13 -5.57 15.95
C ASP A 50 -12.74 -5.21 14.51
N TYR A 51 -12.26 -6.20 13.73
CA TYR A 51 -11.88 -5.93 12.33
C TYR A 51 -13.08 -5.58 11.45
N LEU A 52 -14.27 -6.15 11.68
CA LEU A 52 -15.49 -5.79 10.95
C LEU A 52 -15.92 -4.35 11.26
N THR A 53 -15.87 -3.95 12.53
CA THR A 53 -16.18 -2.57 12.95
C THR A 53 -15.19 -1.60 12.30
N LYS A 54 -13.91 -1.94 12.31
CA LYS A 54 -12.85 -1.12 11.70
C LYS A 54 -12.98 -1.05 10.18
N ALA A 55 -13.27 -2.17 9.50
CA ALA A 55 -13.54 -2.20 8.07
C ALA A 55 -14.73 -1.31 7.71
N GLY A 56 -15.85 -1.44 8.44
CA GLY A 56 -17.02 -0.58 8.26
C GLY A 56 -16.71 0.90 8.48
N GLN A 57 -15.92 1.24 9.50
CA GLN A 57 -15.48 2.62 9.75
C GLN A 57 -14.60 3.14 8.60
N MET A 58 -13.62 2.37 8.15
CA MET A 58 -12.74 2.76 7.03
C MET A 58 -13.54 2.99 5.75
N LEU A 59 -14.49 2.11 5.42
CA LEU A 59 -15.37 2.29 4.26
C LEU A 59 -16.25 3.54 4.42
N SER A 60 -16.84 3.74 5.61
CA SER A 60 -17.63 4.94 5.90
C SER A 60 -16.82 6.23 5.85
N ASP A 61 -15.53 6.17 6.21
CA ASP A 61 -14.60 7.31 6.16
C ASP A 61 -14.13 7.60 4.72
N GLY A 62 -14.39 6.70 3.76
CA GLY A 62 -14.12 6.89 2.34
C GLY A 62 -12.99 6.03 1.76
N ALA A 63 -12.52 4.99 2.45
CA ALA A 63 -11.55 4.06 1.90
C ALA A 63 -12.10 3.43 0.61
N SER A 64 -11.30 3.49 -0.46
CA SER A 64 -11.60 2.84 -1.73
C SER A 64 -11.17 1.38 -1.74
N ILE A 65 -10.14 1.05 -0.95
CA ILE A 65 -9.55 -0.29 -0.83
C ILE A 65 -9.32 -0.58 0.65
N LEU A 66 -9.63 -1.79 1.10
CA LEU A 66 -9.20 -2.33 2.39
C LEU A 66 -8.02 -3.28 2.16
N ASP A 67 -6.88 -2.99 2.76
CA ASP A 67 -5.66 -3.80 2.62
C ASP A 67 -5.46 -4.67 3.86
N ILE A 68 -5.69 -5.97 3.70
CA ILE A 68 -5.73 -6.94 4.78
C ILE A 68 -4.37 -7.62 4.89
N GLY A 69 -3.73 -7.51 6.05
CA GLY A 69 -2.44 -8.12 6.34
C GLY A 69 -2.53 -9.11 7.50
N GLY A 70 -2.11 -10.36 7.27
CA GLY A 70 -2.07 -11.40 8.29
C GLY A 70 -0.80 -11.35 9.15
N GLN A 71 0.29 -10.82 8.60
CA GLN A 71 1.59 -10.77 9.26
C GLN A 71 2.19 -9.37 9.32
N SER A 72 3.02 -9.14 10.33
CA SER A 72 3.74 -7.88 10.49
C SER A 72 4.97 -7.88 9.60
N THR A 73 5.05 -6.92 8.69
CA THR A 73 6.27 -6.63 7.90
C THR A 73 7.21 -5.65 8.62
N ARG A 74 7.00 -5.43 9.93
CA ARG A 74 7.89 -4.61 10.77
C ARG A 74 9.25 -5.31 10.95
N PRO A 75 10.34 -4.55 11.10
CA PRO A 75 11.66 -5.11 11.36
C PRO A 75 11.66 -6.13 12.51
N LYS A 76 12.30 -7.28 12.29
CA LYS A 76 12.47 -8.38 13.25
C LYS A 76 11.18 -9.14 13.64
N ALA A 77 10.07 -8.94 12.94
CA ALA A 77 8.88 -9.76 13.13
C ALA A 77 9.16 -11.21 12.67
N ALA A 78 8.67 -12.19 13.44
CA ALA A 78 8.67 -13.58 13.01
C ALA A 78 7.69 -13.74 11.83
N LEU A 79 8.15 -14.43 10.77
CA LEU A 79 7.29 -14.73 9.63
C LEU A 79 6.35 -15.88 9.99
N LEU A 80 5.09 -15.75 9.62
CA LEU A 80 4.13 -16.84 9.69
C LEU A 80 4.37 -17.80 8.53
N SER A 81 4.02 -19.07 8.69
CA SER A 81 3.87 -19.95 7.55
C SER A 81 2.67 -19.52 6.68
N PRO A 82 2.63 -19.87 5.38
CA PRO A 82 1.47 -19.60 4.51
C PRO A 82 0.15 -20.09 5.11
N ARG A 83 0.17 -21.25 5.77
CA ARG A 83 -1.00 -21.82 6.45
C ARG A 83 -1.47 -20.95 7.62
N GLU A 84 -0.56 -20.52 8.49
CA GLU A 84 -0.91 -19.67 9.63
C GLU A 84 -1.41 -18.28 9.18
N GLU A 85 -0.86 -17.75 8.08
CA GLU A 85 -1.37 -16.53 7.47
C GLU A 85 -2.79 -16.73 6.92
N ASN A 86 -3.03 -17.82 6.16
CA ASN A 86 -4.36 -18.17 5.66
C ASN A 86 -5.40 -18.35 6.77
N ASP A 87 -5.06 -19.07 7.84
CA ASP A 87 -5.93 -19.28 9.01
C ASP A 87 -6.37 -17.95 9.65
N ARG A 88 -5.59 -16.87 9.46
CA ARG A 88 -5.89 -15.53 9.95
C ARG A 88 -6.63 -14.66 8.94
N VAL A 89 -6.22 -14.63 7.68
CA VAL A 89 -6.76 -13.69 6.69
C VAL A 89 -8.06 -14.16 6.06
N LEU A 90 -8.21 -15.46 5.77
CA LEU A 90 -9.37 -15.98 5.02
C LEU A 90 -10.70 -15.76 5.77
N PRO A 91 -10.81 -16.05 7.09
CA PRO A 91 -12.07 -15.80 7.81
C PRO A 91 -12.44 -14.31 7.85
N ALA A 92 -11.44 -13.42 7.88
CA ALA A 92 -11.68 -11.98 7.87
C ALA A 92 -12.16 -11.51 6.49
N ILE A 93 -11.55 -12.01 5.41
CA ILE A 93 -11.98 -11.73 4.03
C ILE A 93 -13.42 -12.20 3.83
N ASP A 94 -13.74 -13.45 4.18
CA ASP A 94 -15.09 -14.02 4.04
C ASP A 94 -16.14 -13.16 4.75
N ASN A 95 -15.84 -12.76 5.99
CA ASN A 95 -16.75 -11.92 6.76
C ASN A 95 -16.87 -10.51 6.15
N ILE A 96 -15.77 -9.87 5.75
CA ILE A 96 -15.83 -8.52 5.14
C ILE A 96 -16.62 -8.56 3.83
N VAL A 97 -16.40 -9.56 2.97
CA VAL A 97 -17.18 -9.73 1.73
C VAL A 97 -18.66 -9.93 2.03
N LYS A 98 -18.98 -10.73 3.06
CA LYS A 98 -20.37 -10.96 3.50
C LYS A 98 -21.08 -9.70 4.01
N TYR A 99 -20.40 -8.90 4.83
CA TYR A 99 -20.99 -7.70 5.46
C TYR A 99 -20.88 -6.43 4.58
N PHE A 100 -19.89 -6.38 3.70
CA PHE A 100 -19.57 -5.25 2.82
C PHE A 100 -19.29 -5.74 1.40
N PRO A 101 -20.30 -6.23 0.65
CA PRO A 101 -20.10 -6.81 -0.68
C PRO A 101 -19.53 -5.83 -1.71
N GLU A 102 -19.70 -4.52 -1.46
CA GLU A 102 -19.13 -3.47 -2.31
C GLU A 102 -17.67 -3.14 -1.99
N ALA A 103 -17.10 -3.65 -0.89
CA ALA A 103 -15.69 -3.43 -0.56
C ALA A 103 -14.77 -4.00 -1.65
N VAL A 104 -13.68 -3.29 -1.94
CA VAL A 104 -12.53 -3.82 -2.68
C VAL A 104 -11.47 -4.19 -1.66
N ILE A 105 -11.05 -5.45 -1.69
CA ILE A 105 -10.09 -6.00 -0.74
C ILE A 105 -8.76 -6.25 -1.47
N SER A 106 -7.68 -5.74 -0.88
CA SER A 106 -6.30 -6.09 -1.20
C SER A 106 -5.77 -7.06 -0.14
N ILE A 107 -5.02 -8.08 -0.56
CA ILE A 107 -4.28 -8.96 0.34
C ILE A 107 -2.81 -8.53 0.39
N ASP A 108 -2.32 -8.15 1.57
CA ASP A 108 -0.91 -7.82 1.85
C ASP A 108 -0.16 -9.10 2.22
N THR A 109 0.44 -9.75 1.22
CA THR A 109 1.20 -11.00 1.39
C THR A 109 2.32 -11.10 0.35
N PHE A 110 3.36 -11.86 0.71
CA PHE A 110 4.45 -12.25 -0.18
C PHE A 110 4.44 -13.77 -0.49
N TYR A 111 3.37 -14.49 -0.12
CA TYR A 111 3.18 -15.91 -0.45
C TYR A 111 2.13 -16.08 -1.55
N SER A 112 2.49 -16.72 -2.66
CA SER A 112 1.58 -16.95 -3.78
C SER A 112 0.40 -17.84 -3.39
N GLU A 113 0.61 -18.79 -2.47
CA GLU A 113 -0.43 -19.64 -1.90
C GLU A 113 -1.51 -18.82 -1.18
N VAL A 114 -1.08 -17.84 -0.35
CA VAL A 114 -2.00 -16.96 0.38
C VAL A 114 -2.71 -16.02 -0.58
N ALA A 115 -2.00 -15.48 -1.58
CA ALA A 115 -2.60 -14.65 -2.62
C ALA A 115 -3.72 -15.41 -3.36
N GLY A 116 -3.43 -16.63 -3.84
CA GLY A 116 -4.43 -17.46 -4.53
C GLY A 116 -5.64 -17.79 -3.68
N ALA A 117 -5.44 -18.18 -2.42
CA ALA A 117 -6.53 -18.45 -1.49
C ALA A 117 -7.36 -17.18 -1.21
N ALA A 118 -6.73 -16.05 -0.91
CA ALA A 118 -7.42 -14.80 -0.63
C ALA A 118 -8.28 -14.34 -1.81
N ILE A 119 -7.77 -14.43 -3.05
CA ILE A 119 -8.56 -14.09 -4.25
C ILE A 119 -9.76 -15.03 -4.41
N ALA A 120 -9.60 -16.34 -4.15
CA ALA A 120 -10.70 -17.29 -4.18
C ALA A 120 -11.80 -16.99 -3.13
N HIS A 121 -11.45 -16.32 -2.04
CA HIS A 121 -12.35 -15.87 -0.98
C HIS A 121 -12.92 -14.45 -1.21
N GLY A 122 -12.57 -13.79 -2.32
CA GLY A 122 -13.14 -12.50 -2.71
C GLY A 122 -12.23 -11.29 -2.50
N ALA A 123 -10.95 -11.48 -2.15
CA ALA A 123 -9.96 -10.45 -2.40
C ALA A 123 -9.83 -10.18 -3.90
N ALA A 124 -9.41 -8.97 -4.25
CA ALA A 124 -9.46 -8.47 -5.62
C ALA A 124 -8.16 -7.83 -6.09
N ILE A 125 -7.18 -7.62 -5.20
CA ILE A 125 -5.87 -7.02 -5.47
C ILE A 125 -4.83 -7.78 -4.65
N VAL A 126 -3.63 -7.99 -5.19
CA VAL A 126 -2.49 -8.55 -4.45
C VAL A 126 -1.47 -7.44 -4.21
N ASN A 127 -1.16 -7.19 -2.94
CA ASN A 127 -0.15 -6.23 -2.50
C ASN A 127 1.06 -6.96 -1.93
N ASP A 128 2.20 -6.87 -2.61
CA ASP A 128 3.39 -7.64 -2.27
C ASP A 128 4.59 -6.73 -2.02
N VAL A 129 4.97 -6.68 -0.73
CA VAL A 129 6.13 -5.93 -0.25
C VAL A 129 7.47 -6.41 -0.82
N SER A 130 7.52 -7.63 -1.36
CA SER A 130 8.70 -8.25 -1.94
C SER A 130 8.78 -8.14 -3.46
N ALA A 131 7.68 -7.77 -4.12
CA ALA A 131 7.54 -7.77 -5.59
C ALA A 131 7.97 -9.10 -6.24
N GLY A 132 7.55 -10.22 -5.66
CA GLY A 132 7.83 -11.59 -6.12
C GLY A 132 9.23 -12.09 -5.80
N ASN A 133 10.06 -11.32 -5.09
CA ASN A 133 11.42 -11.73 -4.77
C ASN A 133 11.49 -12.69 -3.57
N MET A 134 10.42 -12.82 -2.78
CA MET A 134 10.35 -13.79 -1.67
C MET A 134 9.64 -15.10 -2.05
N ASP A 135 8.91 -15.11 -3.16
CA ASP A 135 8.23 -16.29 -3.71
C ASP A 135 8.21 -16.20 -5.25
N GLU A 136 8.99 -17.07 -5.89
CA GLU A 136 9.13 -17.13 -7.35
C GLU A 136 7.81 -17.42 -8.08
N ASN A 137 6.82 -17.99 -7.38
CA ASN A 137 5.51 -18.29 -7.96
C ASN A 137 4.54 -17.11 -7.88
N MET A 138 4.88 -16.02 -7.17
CA MET A 138 3.96 -14.89 -6.98
C MET A 138 3.54 -14.25 -8.29
N ILE A 139 4.49 -13.86 -9.14
CA ILE A 139 4.18 -13.18 -10.41
C ILE A 139 3.38 -14.09 -11.36
N PRO A 140 3.77 -15.36 -11.59
CA PRO A 140 2.95 -16.30 -12.36
C PRO A 140 1.53 -16.48 -11.77
N ALA A 141 1.42 -16.65 -10.45
CA ALA A 141 0.12 -16.84 -9.80
C ALA A 141 -0.80 -15.61 -9.99
N VAL A 142 -0.28 -14.39 -9.80
CA VAL A 142 -1.07 -13.17 -9.99
C VAL A 142 -1.48 -12.98 -11.45
N ALA A 143 -0.62 -13.35 -12.40
CA ALA A 143 -0.97 -13.33 -13.82
C ALA A 143 -2.13 -14.28 -14.15
N ASP A 144 -2.12 -15.49 -13.59
CA ASP A 144 -3.19 -16.48 -13.77
C ASP A 144 -4.50 -16.04 -13.11
N LEU A 145 -4.41 -15.40 -11.94
CA LEU A 145 -5.54 -14.83 -11.20
C LEU A 145 -6.17 -13.61 -11.92
N LYS A 146 -5.41 -12.94 -12.79
CA LYS A 146 -5.84 -11.74 -13.56
C LYS A 146 -6.34 -10.60 -12.68
N VAL A 147 -5.68 -10.39 -11.54
CA VAL A 147 -5.97 -9.31 -10.60
C VAL A 147 -4.86 -8.25 -10.62
N PRO A 148 -5.13 -7.02 -10.15
CA PRO A 148 -4.11 -6.00 -10.01
C PRO A 148 -3.01 -6.41 -9.04
N TYR A 149 -1.78 -6.02 -9.37
CA TYR A 149 -0.59 -6.32 -8.58
C TYR A 149 0.10 -5.04 -8.10
N ILE A 150 0.31 -4.92 -6.80
CA ILE A 150 1.11 -3.85 -6.22
C ILE A 150 2.51 -4.39 -5.94
N ALA A 151 3.48 -3.91 -6.71
CA ALA A 151 4.89 -4.24 -6.55
C ALA A 151 5.56 -3.15 -5.70
N MET A 152 6.12 -3.52 -4.55
CA MET A 152 6.86 -2.60 -3.70
C MET A 152 8.38 -2.78 -3.83
N HIS A 153 9.13 -1.67 -3.76
CA HIS A 153 10.58 -1.74 -3.62
C HIS A 153 10.99 -1.91 -2.14
N MET A 154 11.80 -2.93 -1.87
CA MET A 154 12.49 -3.14 -0.60
C MET A 154 13.94 -3.56 -0.84
N GLN A 155 14.89 -2.95 -0.12
CA GLN A 155 16.27 -3.46 -0.07
C GLN A 155 16.41 -4.41 1.12
N GLY A 156 16.94 -5.60 0.88
CA GLY A 156 17.00 -6.67 1.88
C GLY A 156 15.65 -7.37 2.06
N THR A 157 15.43 -7.92 3.25
CA THR A 157 14.16 -8.56 3.66
C THR A 157 13.53 -7.78 4.80
N PRO A 158 12.24 -7.97 5.13
CA PRO A 158 11.61 -7.25 6.24
C PRO A 158 12.38 -7.42 7.57
N ALA A 159 13.05 -8.56 7.75
CA ALA A 159 13.85 -8.87 8.94
C ALA A 159 15.14 -8.02 9.06
N ASN A 160 15.85 -7.75 7.95
CA ASN A 160 17.19 -7.14 7.97
C ASN A 160 17.30 -5.81 7.20
N MET A 161 16.24 -5.36 6.53
CA MET A 161 16.28 -4.18 5.65
C MET A 161 16.78 -2.90 6.34
N GLN A 162 16.61 -2.78 7.66
CA GLN A 162 17.07 -1.62 8.42
C GLN A 162 18.52 -1.69 8.88
N ASP A 163 19.20 -2.81 8.62
CA ASP A 163 20.58 -3.04 9.04
C ASP A 163 21.53 -2.38 8.02
N ASN A 164 21.81 -1.10 8.26
CA ASN A 164 22.71 -0.26 7.45
C ASN A 164 22.38 -0.22 5.94
N PRO A 165 21.15 0.19 5.55
CA PRO A 165 20.78 0.30 4.13
C PRO A 165 21.63 1.35 3.42
N HIS A 166 22.24 0.95 2.30
CA HIS A 166 23.13 1.80 1.51
C HIS A 166 22.65 1.88 0.07
N TYR A 167 22.61 3.11 -0.46
CA TYR A 167 22.34 3.44 -1.85
C TYR A 167 23.36 4.50 -2.25
N GLU A 168 23.87 4.42 -3.47
CA GLU A 168 24.63 5.51 -4.08
C GLU A 168 23.67 6.61 -4.54
N ASP A 169 22.56 6.22 -5.17
CA ASP A 169 21.44 7.08 -5.55
C ASP A 169 20.12 6.32 -5.40
N VAL A 170 19.43 6.55 -4.29
CA VAL A 170 18.18 5.85 -3.98
C VAL A 170 17.10 6.06 -5.04
N VAL A 171 17.05 7.22 -5.70
CA VAL A 171 16.01 7.49 -6.70
C VAL A 171 16.28 6.66 -7.94
N LYS A 172 17.52 6.68 -8.42
CA LYS A 172 17.95 5.92 -9.59
C LYS A 172 17.82 4.42 -9.37
N GLU A 173 18.30 3.91 -8.23
CA GLU A 173 18.28 2.48 -7.94
C GLU A 173 16.85 1.93 -7.80
N VAL A 174 15.95 2.69 -7.15
CA VAL A 174 14.52 2.32 -7.05
C VAL A 174 13.86 2.36 -8.43
N LEU A 175 14.21 3.33 -9.28
CA LEU A 175 13.69 3.41 -10.64
C LEU A 175 14.17 2.23 -11.50
N ASP A 176 15.46 1.91 -11.47
CA ASP A 176 16.06 0.79 -12.20
C ASP A 176 15.43 -0.55 -11.78
N PHE A 177 15.11 -0.70 -10.50
CA PHE A 177 14.34 -1.83 -9.98
C PHE A 177 12.95 -1.92 -10.63
N PHE A 178 12.18 -0.83 -10.64
CA PHE A 178 10.83 -0.84 -11.19
C PHE A 178 10.79 -1.04 -12.70
N VAL A 179 11.74 -0.48 -13.45
CA VAL A 179 11.85 -0.71 -14.90
C VAL A 179 11.93 -2.21 -15.19
N LYS A 180 12.78 -2.94 -14.46
CA LYS A 180 12.91 -4.40 -14.60
C LYS A 180 11.66 -5.13 -14.13
N LYS A 181 11.16 -4.80 -12.94
CA LYS A 181 10.07 -5.53 -12.29
C LYS A 181 8.73 -5.37 -13.00
N ILE A 182 8.43 -4.17 -13.51
CA ILE A 182 7.23 -3.95 -14.32
C ILE A 182 7.31 -4.69 -15.66
N ALA A 183 8.49 -4.72 -16.29
CA ALA A 183 8.69 -5.52 -17.50
C ALA A 183 8.44 -7.02 -17.25
N GLU A 184 8.96 -7.56 -16.14
CA GLU A 184 8.72 -8.93 -15.70
C GLU A 184 7.23 -9.22 -15.51
N CYS A 185 6.52 -8.36 -14.77
CA CYS A 185 5.07 -8.50 -14.54
C CYS A 185 4.27 -8.47 -15.86
N ARG A 186 4.61 -7.55 -16.78
CA ARG A 186 3.95 -7.45 -18.09
C ARG A 186 4.22 -8.67 -18.97
N LEU A 187 5.44 -9.20 -18.95
CA LEU A 187 5.81 -10.42 -19.68
C LEU A 187 5.04 -11.65 -19.17
N ALA A 188 4.79 -11.72 -17.85
CA ALA A 188 3.96 -12.76 -17.26
C ALA A 188 2.46 -12.62 -17.61
N GLY A 189 2.02 -11.44 -18.07
CA GLY A 189 0.64 -11.17 -18.46
C GLY A 189 -0.18 -10.35 -17.47
N ILE A 190 0.45 -9.82 -16.40
CA ILE A 190 -0.19 -8.90 -15.47
C ILE A 190 -0.43 -7.57 -16.17
N ARG A 191 -1.70 -7.14 -16.21
CA ARG A 191 -2.12 -5.90 -16.91
C ARG A 191 -2.12 -4.69 -16.00
N ASP A 192 -2.71 -4.86 -14.83
CA ASP A 192 -2.92 -3.81 -13.85
C ASP A 192 -1.81 -3.88 -12.81
N ILE A 193 -0.84 -2.97 -12.90
CA ILE A 193 0.32 -2.92 -12.01
C ILE A 193 0.33 -1.57 -11.29
N ILE A 194 0.64 -1.55 -10.00
CA ILE A 194 0.86 -0.35 -9.19
C ILE A 194 2.28 -0.41 -8.61
N ALA A 195 3.01 0.70 -8.62
CA ALA A 195 4.34 0.78 -8.03
C ALA A 195 4.31 1.49 -6.66
N ASP A 196 4.92 0.88 -5.64
CA ASP A 196 5.16 1.50 -4.33
C ASP A 196 6.67 1.61 -4.04
N PRO A 197 7.27 2.81 -4.03
CA PRO A 197 8.69 3.01 -3.73
C PRO A 197 9.16 2.49 -2.35
N GLY A 198 8.23 2.07 -1.49
CA GLY A 198 8.52 1.38 -0.25
C GLY A 198 9.16 2.29 0.77
N PHE A 199 8.51 3.42 1.08
CA PHE A 199 8.98 4.33 2.13
C PHE A 199 9.19 3.56 3.44
N GLY A 200 10.33 3.74 4.09
CA GLY A 200 10.68 3.04 5.32
C GLY A 200 11.07 1.57 5.14
N PHE A 201 11.10 1.02 3.93
CA PHE A 201 11.56 -0.34 3.66
C PHE A 201 13.00 -0.36 3.13
N GLY A 202 13.93 -0.54 4.06
CA GLY A 202 15.36 -0.53 3.82
C GLY A 202 15.90 0.81 3.33
N LYS A 203 15.54 1.89 4.04
CA LYS A 203 15.85 3.27 3.64
C LYS A 203 16.09 4.14 4.86
N THR A 204 17.15 4.95 4.81
CA THR A 204 17.45 5.95 5.86
C THR A 204 16.43 7.07 5.88
N LEU A 205 16.46 7.93 6.91
CA LEU A 205 15.61 9.12 6.96
C LEU A 205 15.80 9.99 5.69
N SER A 206 17.05 10.25 5.31
CA SER A 206 17.41 11.03 4.14
C SER A 206 16.89 10.39 2.84
N HIS A 207 17.04 9.07 2.70
CA HIS A 207 16.57 8.34 1.52
C HIS A 207 15.05 8.49 1.33
N ASN A 208 14.28 8.40 2.42
CA ASN A 208 12.82 8.52 2.35
C ASN A 208 12.36 9.92 1.90
N TYR A 209 12.97 10.99 2.43
CA TYR A 209 12.63 12.35 1.98
C TYR A 209 13.14 12.65 0.57
N THR A 210 14.28 12.08 0.18
CA THR A 210 14.81 12.20 -1.19
C THR A 210 13.86 11.54 -2.18
N LEU A 211 13.39 10.31 -1.90
CA LEU A 211 12.40 9.64 -2.72
C LEU A 211 11.09 10.42 -2.83
N LEU A 212 10.58 10.97 -1.72
CA LEU A 212 9.34 11.75 -1.75
C LEU A 212 9.50 13.02 -2.59
N LYS A 213 10.64 13.70 -2.47
CA LYS A 213 10.96 14.91 -3.25
C LYS A 213 11.05 14.62 -4.75
N HIS A 214 11.56 13.44 -5.12
CA HIS A 214 11.77 13.03 -6.51
C HIS A 214 10.72 12.02 -6.99
N PHE A 215 9.61 11.87 -6.27
CA PHE A 215 8.54 10.93 -6.60
C PHE A 215 7.97 11.09 -8.03
N PRO A 216 7.87 12.31 -8.63
CA PRO A 216 7.40 12.47 -10.01
C PRO A 216 8.27 11.79 -11.07
N VAL A 217 9.53 11.45 -10.75
CA VAL A 217 10.40 10.70 -11.66
C VAL A 217 9.77 9.35 -12.00
N PHE A 218 9.03 8.73 -11.08
CA PHE A 218 8.41 7.42 -11.30
C PHE A 218 7.23 7.44 -12.27
N ASP A 219 6.73 8.60 -12.70
CA ASP A 219 5.70 8.71 -13.73
C ASP A 219 6.13 8.05 -15.06
N MET A 220 7.45 7.98 -15.31
CA MET A 220 8.01 7.31 -16.48
C MET A 220 7.77 5.80 -16.53
N LEU A 221 7.36 5.19 -15.41
CA LEU A 221 7.00 3.78 -15.34
C LEU A 221 5.65 3.47 -16.03
N GLU A 222 4.86 4.51 -16.28
CA GLU A 222 3.54 4.42 -16.92
C GLU A 222 2.57 3.49 -16.17
N VAL A 223 2.63 3.53 -14.84
CA VAL A 223 1.73 2.82 -13.92
C VAL A 223 1.32 3.76 -12.78
N PRO A 224 0.17 3.55 -12.12
CA PRO A 224 -0.17 4.28 -10.91
C PRO A 224 0.89 4.12 -9.81
N LEU A 225 1.06 5.19 -9.03
CA LEU A 225 2.00 5.23 -7.91
C LEU A 225 1.26 5.22 -6.57
N MET A 226 1.74 4.41 -5.64
CA MET A 226 1.25 4.36 -4.26
C MET A 226 2.27 4.97 -3.29
N ALA A 227 1.77 5.72 -2.31
CA ALA A 227 2.56 6.27 -1.21
C ALA A 227 2.06 5.71 0.13
N GLY A 228 2.85 4.81 0.73
CA GLY A 228 2.63 4.34 2.10
C GLY A 228 3.56 5.01 3.11
N VAL A 229 3.22 6.19 3.61
CA VAL A 229 4.04 6.93 4.62
C VAL A 229 3.43 6.97 6.03
N SER A 230 2.19 6.52 6.17
CA SER A 230 1.40 6.64 7.39
C SER A 230 2.09 6.06 8.62
N ARG A 231 2.27 6.92 9.64
CA ARG A 231 2.91 6.60 10.94
C ARG A 231 4.32 6.00 10.85
N LYS A 232 5.02 6.15 9.72
CA LYS A 232 6.36 5.58 9.53
C LYS A 232 7.45 6.35 10.25
N SER A 233 8.59 5.68 10.42
CA SER A 233 9.79 6.21 11.09
C SER A 233 10.33 7.48 10.49
N MET A 234 10.09 7.74 9.21
CA MET A 234 10.46 9.00 8.57
C MET A 234 9.78 10.23 9.21
N ILE A 235 8.63 10.04 9.86
CA ILE A 235 7.90 11.10 10.55
C ILE A 235 8.41 11.21 11.98
N TRP A 236 8.23 10.15 12.77
CA TRP A 236 8.44 10.24 14.21
C TRP A 236 9.93 10.34 14.59
N LYS A 237 10.87 9.82 13.77
CA LYS A 237 12.31 10.08 13.97
C LYS A 237 12.69 11.52 13.63
N LEU A 238 12.11 12.11 12.58
CA LEU A 238 12.39 13.50 12.21
C LEU A 238 11.88 14.46 13.29
N LEU A 239 10.63 14.26 13.71
CA LEU A 239 9.96 15.12 14.69
C LEU A 239 10.35 14.80 16.14
N LYS A 240 11.09 13.70 16.38
CA LYS A 240 11.48 13.21 17.71
C LYS A 240 10.28 12.96 18.63
N ILE A 241 9.23 12.38 18.07
CA ILE A 241 7.97 12.01 18.76
C ILE A 241 7.78 10.49 18.74
N LYS A 242 6.70 10.00 19.34
CA LYS A 242 6.34 8.58 19.28
C LYS A 242 5.48 8.25 18.03
N PRO A 243 5.45 6.98 17.59
CA PRO A 243 4.63 6.57 16.44
C PRO A 243 3.14 6.91 16.58
N GLU A 244 2.59 6.91 17.80
CA GLU A 244 1.18 7.20 18.08
C GLU A 244 0.86 8.69 17.87
N GLU A 245 1.85 9.57 17.96
CA GLU A 245 1.75 11.01 17.79
C GLU A 245 1.96 11.45 16.33
N ALA A 246 2.26 10.51 15.44
CA ALA A 246 2.67 10.78 14.06
C ALA A 246 1.52 11.20 13.12
N LEU A 247 0.29 11.35 13.62
CA LEU A 247 -0.89 11.67 12.80
C LEU A 247 -0.73 13.00 12.06
N ASN A 248 -0.36 14.08 12.76
CA ASN A 248 -0.20 15.39 12.13
C ASN A 248 0.89 15.37 11.04
N GLY A 249 2.04 14.77 11.34
CA GLY A 249 3.11 14.59 10.35
C GLY A 249 2.71 13.70 9.18
N THR A 250 1.86 12.69 9.41
CA THR A 250 1.29 11.82 8.37
C THR A 250 0.44 12.63 7.40
N THR A 251 -0.48 13.45 7.92
CA THR A 251 -1.34 14.32 7.09
C THR A 251 -0.51 15.32 6.27
N ALA A 252 0.54 15.91 6.85
CA ALA A 252 1.43 16.80 6.12
C ALA A 252 2.17 16.08 4.98
N LEU A 253 2.69 14.88 5.22
CA LEU A 253 3.35 14.09 4.17
C LEU A 253 2.39 13.57 3.11
N HIS A 254 1.11 13.31 3.44
CA HIS A 254 0.10 12.97 2.44
C HIS A 254 -0.08 14.12 1.43
N ILE A 255 -0.20 15.37 1.88
CA ILE A 255 -0.30 16.53 0.98
C ILE A 255 0.91 16.62 0.06
N LEU A 256 2.13 16.41 0.59
CA LEU A 256 3.34 16.38 -0.23
C LEU A 256 3.31 15.23 -1.24
N ALA A 257 2.92 14.02 -0.84
CA ALA A 257 2.81 12.88 -1.74
C ALA A 257 1.80 13.14 -2.87
N LEU A 258 0.64 13.72 -2.54
CA LEU A 258 -0.38 14.12 -3.52
C LEU A 258 0.16 15.16 -4.51
N GLN A 259 0.83 16.21 -4.02
CA GLN A 259 1.48 17.22 -4.87
C GLN A 259 2.55 16.63 -5.79
N GLN A 260 3.15 15.51 -5.41
CA GLN A 260 4.18 14.82 -6.17
C GLN A 260 3.63 13.69 -7.06
N GLY A 261 2.30 13.51 -7.14
CA GLY A 261 1.67 12.58 -8.08
C GLY A 261 1.24 11.22 -7.51
N ALA A 262 1.17 11.06 -6.17
CA ALA A 262 0.64 9.82 -5.59
C ALA A 262 -0.83 9.59 -5.98
N GLY A 263 -1.10 8.48 -6.66
CA GLY A 263 -2.46 8.05 -7.04
C GLY A 263 -3.16 7.24 -5.94
N ILE A 264 -2.41 6.62 -5.03
CA ILE A 264 -2.94 5.94 -3.84
C ILE A 264 -2.21 6.41 -2.60
N LEU A 265 -2.95 6.72 -1.54
CA LEU A 265 -2.42 6.85 -0.19
C LEU A 265 -2.76 5.58 0.61
N ARG A 266 -1.73 4.85 1.08
CA ARG A 266 -1.89 3.68 1.96
C ARG A 266 -1.76 4.10 3.43
N VAL A 267 -2.84 4.01 4.20
CA VAL A 267 -3.00 4.75 5.47
C VAL A 267 -3.63 3.93 6.58
N HIS A 268 -3.28 4.26 7.83
CA HIS A 268 -4.00 3.76 9.02
C HIS A 268 -5.22 4.63 9.36
N ASP A 269 -5.13 5.93 9.07
CA ASP A 269 -6.06 6.98 9.47
C ASP A 269 -6.85 7.48 8.24
N VAL A 270 -7.87 6.71 7.84
CA VAL A 270 -8.60 6.92 6.57
C VAL A 270 -9.28 8.30 6.54
N LYS A 271 -10.02 8.65 7.59
CA LYS A 271 -10.72 9.93 7.67
C LYS A 271 -9.79 11.12 7.40
N GLN A 272 -8.64 11.18 8.07
CA GLN A 272 -7.68 12.27 7.94
C GLN A 272 -6.99 12.28 6.56
N ALA A 273 -6.79 11.11 5.94
CA ALA A 273 -6.31 11.03 4.57
C ALA A 273 -7.35 11.57 3.57
N MET A 274 -8.63 11.25 3.77
CA MET A 274 -9.73 11.77 2.95
C MET A 274 -9.91 13.29 3.13
N GLU A 275 -9.81 13.80 4.35
CA GLU A 275 -9.78 15.25 4.62
C GLU A 275 -8.61 15.93 3.87
N ALA A 276 -7.42 15.33 3.88
CA ALA A 276 -6.27 15.85 3.15
C ALA A 276 -6.49 15.87 1.62
N ILE A 277 -7.05 14.79 1.05
CA ILE A 277 -7.40 14.74 -0.37
C ILE A 277 -8.43 15.80 -0.72
N GLN A 278 -9.49 15.95 0.08
CA GLN A 278 -10.53 16.94 -0.16
C GLN A 278 -9.97 18.38 -0.17
N ILE A 279 -9.08 18.70 0.77
CA ILE A 279 -8.39 20.00 0.81
C ILE A 279 -7.50 20.17 -0.42
N TRP A 280 -6.72 19.15 -0.79
CA TRP A 280 -5.82 19.18 -1.95
C TRP A 280 -6.59 19.34 -3.26
N GLU A 281 -7.70 18.63 -3.45
CA GLU A 281 -8.59 18.76 -4.61
C GLU A 281 -9.18 20.16 -4.68
N TYR A 282 -9.75 20.66 -3.57
CA TYR A 282 -10.34 22.00 -3.53
C TYR A 282 -9.30 23.07 -3.87
N TYR A 283 -8.08 22.95 -3.34
CA TYR A 283 -6.96 23.86 -3.64
C TYR A 283 -6.62 23.89 -5.14
N HIS A 284 -6.60 22.74 -5.83
CA HIS A 284 -6.29 22.67 -7.26
C HIS A 284 -7.47 23.03 -8.18
N GLN A 285 -8.70 22.98 -7.67
CA GLN A 285 -9.89 23.42 -8.40
C GLN A 285 -10.03 24.96 -8.44
N GLN A 286 -9.38 25.68 -7.53
CA GLN A 286 -9.35 27.15 -7.56
C GLN A 286 -8.38 27.62 -8.66
N ASN A 287 -8.93 28.03 -9.80
CA ASN A 287 -8.23 28.80 -10.85
C ASN A 287 -8.72 30.25 -10.86
#